data_AF-A0A8H5PSQ4-F1
#
_entry.id   AF-A0A8H5PSQ4-F1
#
_cell.length_a   1.000
_cell.length_b   1.000
_cell.length_c   1.000
_cell.angle_alpha   90.00
_cell.angle_beta   90.00
_cell.angle_gamma   90.00
#
_symmetry.space_group_name_H-M   'P 1'
#
loop_
_entity.id
_entity.type
_entity.pdbx_description
1 polymer ?
#
loop_
_entity_poly.entity_id
_entity_poly.type
_entity_poly.pdbx_seq_one_letter_code
_entity_poly.pdbx_strand_id
1 'polypeptide(L)'
;MARSTIHASSRRPVRQRTILNSPTKFKIRWYSLYAEVRLEILDFVVHSTIHEKGSIARYACVSREWQEWFEIFTFRRVEISPSDIMPFISVFMNLRRRRYLQYIGVRLDLPVHKHIRDTFLDRDKVVNIHQQMQALSQKDPMLYCNHSWLRNQDDPWLKHQEEENNRAFTIVLRGLFMELFQWRREDCHHEGIELEIIADTKSHWQKTAEEYRALNPPSDTGSGDFYNSLPSELQIFHAPPYHGHKALHDGELDFHFWLQLDVCFGGTLGPEVHVISGLSILRRSVRHFDPEFIAHVVSLLPRLRTLRWEVRPHAHWRTENKFHSQLQKLLETLNPAMTKVRIQQQPTSKPLDGPRPSEDRPGLGERLVLSCPFLTNIYIDIKVDITKFFCMRFHLQHVQNMCVRTHQALLDELPNTTNQLFGDIGKAVSKMPKLRALCLFNKTDTVACSVSFIVARDSFKVIAHCSWPFSIRDDTKARWRKAGRHQSDNFVWLAAQSSFDTVQHEIMLQQQWHSSLC
;
A
#
# COMPACT_ATOMS: atom_id res chain seq x y z
N MET A 1 -6.59 -39.13 -39.94
CA MET A 1 -6.53 -40.17 -41.00
C MET A 1 -6.27 -39.50 -42.33
N ALA A 2 -5.07 -39.69 -42.89
CA ALA A 2 -4.79 -39.76 -44.33
C ALA A 2 -3.27 -40.02 -44.46
N ARG A 3 -2.93 -41.29 -44.73
CA ARG A 3 -1.59 -41.73 -45.09
C ARG A 3 -1.30 -41.33 -46.54
N SER A 4 -0.07 -40.94 -46.84
CA SER A 4 0.50 -41.21 -48.16
C SER A 4 1.95 -41.66 -47.99
N THR A 5 2.26 -42.77 -48.65
CA THR A 5 3.50 -43.52 -48.58
C THR A 5 4.15 -43.50 -49.95
N ILE A 6 5.47 -43.24 -49.95
CA ILE A 6 6.53 -43.81 -50.81
C ILE A 6 6.56 -43.39 -52.29
N HIS A 7 7.69 -42.79 -52.70
CA HIS A 7 8.55 -43.40 -53.72
C HIS A 7 10.00 -42.92 -53.62
N ALA A 8 10.90 -43.89 -53.46
CA ALA A 8 12.33 -43.75 -53.68
C ALA A 8 12.61 -43.74 -55.19
N SER A 9 13.45 -42.81 -55.65
CA SER A 9 14.15 -42.97 -56.92
C SER A 9 15.53 -42.32 -56.84
N SER A 10 16.52 -43.20 -56.88
CA SER A 10 17.94 -42.91 -56.97
C SER A 10 18.26 -42.33 -58.34
N ARG A 11 18.72 -41.08 -58.40
CA ARG A 11 19.61 -40.58 -59.45
C ARG A 11 20.65 -39.63 -58.85
N ARG A 12 21.90 -40.09 -58.78
CA ARG A 12 23.08 -39.27 -58.51
C ARG A 12 23.28 -38.27 -59.65
N PRO A 13 23.49 -36.97 -59.37
CA PRO A 13 24.22 -36.11 -60.28
C PRO A 13 25.67 -35.95 -59.81
N VAL A 14 26.54 -36.01 -60.80
CA VAL A 14 27.99 -35.87 -60.75
C VAL A 14 28.39 -34.57 -60.02
N ARG A 15 29.32 -34.68 -59.06
CA ARG A 15 29.96 -33.55 -58.38
C ARG A 15 30.83 -32.79 -59.39
N GLN A 16 30.35 -31.67 -59.92
CA GLN A 16 31.24 -30.60 -60.36
C GLN A 16 31.62 -29.75 -59.13
N ARG A 17 32.88 -29.86 -58.72
CA ARG A 17 33.52 -28.97 -57.75
C ARG A 17 33.72 -27.61 -58.42
N THR A 18 32.77 -26.70 -58.24
CA THR A 18 33.07 -25.27 -58.33
C THR A 18 33.48 -24.84 -56.93
N ILE A 19 34.79 -24.64 -56.72
CA ILE A 19 35.31 -24.01 -55.51
C ILE A 19 34.95 -22.53 -55.61
N LEU A 20 33.75 -22.19 -55.17
CA LEU A 20 33.45 -20.85 -54.67
C LEU A 20 33.90 -20.83 -53.22
N ASN A 21 35.07 -20.24 -52.98
CA ASN A 21 35.49 -19.84 -51.64
C ASN A 21 34.42 -18.90 -51.08
N SER A 22 33.52 -19.44 -50.27
CA SER A 22 32.68 -18.63 -49.40
C SER A 22 33.61 -17.93 -48.40
N PRO A 23 33.43 -16.63 -48.13
CA PRO A 23 34.18 -15.98 -47.08
C PRO A 23 33.83 -16.72 -45.79
N THR A 24 34.84 -17.31 -45.16
CA THR A 24 34.74 -17.92 -43.84
C THR A 24 34.08 -16.89 -42.93
N LYS A 25 32.81 -17.14 -42.53
CA LYS A 25 32.14 -16.38 -41.47
C LYS A 25 33.02 -16.50 -40.24
N PHE A 26 33.83 -15.47 -39.97
CA PHE A 26 34.57 -15.36 -38.72
C PHE A 26 33.53 -15.29 -37.60
N LYS A 27 33.31 -16.43 -36.93
CA LYS A 27 32.57 -16.46 -35.67
C LYS A 27 33.47 -15.83 -34.62
N ILE A 28 33.25 -14.55 -34.34
CA ILE A 28 33.83 -13.89 -33.17
C ILE A 28 33.38 -14.71 -31.95
N ARG A 29 34.34 -15.17 -31.14
CA ARG A 29 34.03 -15.89 -29.90
C ARG A 29 33.74 -14.87 -28.81
N TRP A 30 32.80 -15.16 -27.92
CA TRP A 30 32.47 -14.24 -26.81
C TRP A 30 33.71 -13.80 -26.03
N TYR A 31 34.58 -14.75 -25.66
CA TYR A 31 35.82 -14.48 -24.93
C TYR A 31 36.96 -13.87 -25.77
N SER A 32 36.76 -13.64 -27.08
CA SER A 32 37.71 -12.83 -27.87
C SER A 32 37.38 -11.33 -27.85
N LEU A 33 36.26 -10.94 -27.23
CA LEU A 33 35.91 -9.54 -27.01
C LEU A 33 36.60 -9.00 -25.75
N TYR A 34 36.98 -7.72 -25.78
CA TYR A 34 37.42 -6.99 -24.60
C TYR A 34 36.35 -7.00 -23.50
N ALA A 35 36.77 -6.90 -22.24
CA ALA A 35 35.86 -6.99 -21.09
C ALA A 35 34.82 -5.86 -21.12
N GLU A 36 35.22 -4.66 -21.52
CA GLU A 36 34.39 -3.47 -21.65
C GLU A 36 33.27 -3.70 -22.68
N VAL A 37 33.62 -4.23 -23.85
CA VAL A 37 32.64 -4.54 -24.91
C VAL A 37 31.66 -5.63 -24.45
N ARG A 38 32.15 -6.63 -23.71
CA ARG A 38 31.26 -7.66 -23.13
C ARG A 38 30.28 -7.06 -22.13
N LEU A 39 30.74 -6.18 -21.25
CA LEU A 39 29.87 -5.47 -20.29
C LEU A 39 28.84 -4.58 -20.98
N GLU A 40 29.24 -3.82 -22.00
CA GLU A 40 28.31 -3.00 -22.79
C GLU A 40 27.22 -3.85 -23.47
N ILE A 41 27.59 -5.00 -24.01
CA ILE A 41 26.62 -5.93 -24.61
C ILE A 41 25.67 -6.47 -23.52
N LEU A 42 26.21 -6.89 -22.37
CA LEU A 42 25.42 -7.41 -21.27
C LEU A 42 24.44 -6.34 -20.75
N ASP A 43 24.90 -5.10 -20.57
CA ASP A 43 24.06 -3.96 -20.21
C ASP A 43 22.98 -3.71 -21.27
N PHE A 44 23.34 -3.68 -22.55
CA PHE A 44 22.37 -3.50 -23.63
C PHE A 44 21.28 -4.57 -23.60
N VAL A 45 21.64 -5.84 -23.38
CA VAL A 45 20.68 -6.96 -23.27
C VAL A 45 19.74 -6.77 -22.07
N VAL A 46 20.27 -6.34 -20.93
CA VAL A 46 19.44 -6.06 -19.73
C VAL A 46 18.44 -4.95 -20.04
N HIS A 47 18.90 -3.81 -20.54
CA HIS A 47 18.04 -2.66 -20.80
C HIS A 47 17.00 -2.96 -21.89
N SER A 48 17.40 -3.55 -23.02
CA SER A 48 16.47 -3.92 -24.09
C SER A 48 15.39 -4.91 -23.62
N THR A 49 15.78 -5.98 -22.92
CA THR A 49 14.84 -7.01 -22.47
C THR A 49 13.88 -6.50 -21.38
N ILE A 50 14.35 -5.65 -20.46
CA ILE A 50 13.50 -5.01 -19.44
C ILE A 50 12.47 -4.09 -20.11
N HIS A 51 12.87 -3.30 -21.12
CA HIS A 51 11.95 -2.46 -21.88
C HIS A 51 10.87 -3.26 -22.61
N GLU A 52 11.22 -4.46 -23.10
CA GLU A 52 10.29 -5.38 -23.77
C GLU A 52 9.43 -6.23 -22.80
N LYS A 53 9.52 -6.00 -21.48
CA LYS A 53 8.87 -6.79 -20.43
C LYS A 53 9.22 -8.29 -20.47
N GLY A 54 10.36 -8.65 -21.07
CA GLY A 54 10.85 -10.03 -21.14
C GLY A 54 11.53 -10.48 -19.84
N SER A 55 11.53 -11.79 -19.59
CA SER A 55 12.31 -12.37 -18.48
C SER A 55 13.79 -12.51 -18.87
N ILE A 56 14.65 -11.81 -18.12
CA ILE A 56 16.11 -11.87 -18.25
C ILE A 56 16.74 -13.13 -17.63
N ALA A 57 15.98 -13.92 -16.86
CA ALA A 57 16.50 -15.08 -16.13
C ALA A 57 17.13 -16.14 -17.06
N ARG A 58 16.61 -16.29 -18.29
CA ARG A 58 17.14 -17.23 -19.29
C ARG A 58 18.60 -16.96 -19.66
N TYR A 59 19.03 -15.69 -19.60
CA TYR A 59 20.37 -15.29 -19.97
C TYR A 59 21.41 -15.74 -18.92
N ALA A 60 20.97 -15.94 -17.67
CA ALA A 60 21.84 -16.49 -16.63
C ALA A 60 22.31 -17.93 -16.93
N CYS A 61 21.66 -18.64 -17.86
CA CYS A 61 22.05 -20.01 -18.24
C CYS A 61 23.12 -20.07 -19.35
N VAL A 62 23.55 -18.94 -19.93
CA VAL A 62 24.43 -18.92 -21.11
C VAL A 62 25.88 -19.29 -20.76
N SER A 63 26.41 -18.70 -19.69
CA SER A 63 27.78 -18.92 -19.21
C SER A 63 27.89 -18.45 -17.77
N ARG A 64 29.00 -18.76 -17.07
CA ARG A 64 29.23 -18.24 -15.71
C ARG A 64 29.28 -16.71 -15.67
N GLU A 65 29.93 -16.06 -16.63
CA GLU A 65 29.99 -14.59 -16.71
C GLU A 65 28.59 -13.98 -16.84
N TRP A 66 27.77 -14.57 -17.72
CA TRP A 66 26.38 -14.12 -17.90
C TRP A 66 25.56 -14.39 -16.64
N GLN A 67 25.69 -15.57 -16.03
CA GLN A 67 25.03 -15.90 -14.77
C GLN A 67 25.32 -14.85 -13.70
N GLU A 68 26.59 -14.53 -13.48
CA GLU A 68 27.00 -13.56 -12.48
C GLU A 68 26.43 -12.17 -12.70
N TRP A 69 26.31 -11.74 -13.97
CA TRP A 69 25.75 -10.45 -14.34
C TRP A 69 24.23 -10.41 -14.22
N PHE A 70 23.52 -11.36 -14.84
CA PHE A 70 22.06 -11.36 -14.89
C PHE A 70 21.41 -11.75 -13.57
N GLU A 71 22.07 -12.53 -12.71
CA GLU A 71 21.55 -12.87 -11.38
C GLU A 71 21.40 -11.63 -10.47
N ILE A 72 22.23 -10.59 -10.65
CA ILE A 72 22.12 -9.33 -9.91
C ILE A 72 20.74 -8.71 -10.11
N PHE A 73 20.27 -8.69 -11.36
CA PHE A 73 18.98 -8.11 -11.71
C PHE A 73 17.82 -9.08 -11.45
N THR A 74 18.03 -10.37 -11.70
CA THR A 74 17.01 -11.41 -11.53
C THR A 74 16.63 -11.60 -10.07
N PHE A 75 17.60 -11.59 -9.16
CA PHE A 75 17.36 -11.78 -7.72
C PHE A 75 17.21 -10.48 -6.94
N ARG A 76 17.30 -9.31 -7.59
CA ARG A 76 17.12 -8.01 -6.95
C ARG A 76 15.77 -7.90 -6.24
N ARG A 77 14.72 -8.37 -6.89
CA ARG A 77 13.33 -8.28 -6.45
C ARG A 77 12.68 -9.64 -6.63
N VAL A 78 12.22 -10.26 -5.54
CA VAL A 78 11.52 -11.54 -5.59
C VAL A 78 10.13 -11.36 -4.98
N GLU A 79 9.11 -11.91 -5.64
CA GLU A 79 7.79 -12.09 -5.04
C GLU A 79 7.58 -13.58 -4.82
N ILE A 80 7.16 -13.96 -3.61
CA ILE A 80 6.94 -15.34 -3.19
C ILE A 80 5.50 -15.51 -2.72
N SER A 81 4.91 -16.65 -3.04
CA SER A 81 3.68 -17.15 -2.45
C SER A 81 3.99 -18.30 -1.47
N PRO A 82 2.99 -18.85 -0.76
CA PRO A 82 3.24 -19.94 0.20
C PRO A 82 3.89 -21.17 -0.44
N SER A 83 3.58 -21.49 -1.70
CA SER A 83 4.20 -22.58 -2.45
C SER A 83 5.66 -22.32 -2.82
N ASP A 84 6.09 -21.06 -2.82
CA ASP A 84 7.43 -20.64 -3.25
C ASP A 84 8.44 -20.57 -2.09
N ILE A 85 8.01 -20.78 -0.84
CA ILE A 85 8.88 -20.70 0.34
C ILE A 85 10.06 -21.67 0.22
N MET A 86 9.82 -22.94 -0.13
CA MET A 86 10.89 -23.94 -0.25
C MET A 86 11.83 -23.67 -1.44
N PRO A 87 11.33 -23.34 -2.65
CA PRO A 87 12.18 -22.85 -3.74
C PRO A 87 13.01 -21.62 -3.37
N PHE A 88 12.43 -20.65 -2.66
CA PHE A 88 13.11 -19.46 -2.18
C PHE A 88 14.29 -19.81 -1.28
N ILE A 89 14.06 -20.66 -0.26
CA ILE A 89 15.11 -21.13 0.65
C ILE A 89 16.26 -21.76 -0.15
N SER A 90 15.94 -22.68 -1.07
CA SER A 90 16.93 -23.37 -1.90
C SER A 90 17.76 -22.42 -2.76
N VAL A 91 17.12 -21.45 -3.42
CA VAL A 91 17.79 -20.45 -4.27
C VAL A 91 18.76 -19.59 -3.46
N PHE A 92 18.36 -19.18 -2.24
CA PHE A 92 19.12 -18.30 -1.37
C PHE A 92 20.01 -19.02 -0.33
N MET A 93 20.15 -20.35 -0.42
CA MET A 93 21.27 -21.05 0.24
C MET A 93 22.63 -20.55 -0.29
N ASN A 94 22.66 -20.06 -1.53
CA ASN A 94 23.84 -19.38 -2.07
C ASN A 94 23.94 -17.94 -1.50
N LEU A 95 24.90 -17.74 -0.59
CA LEU A 95 25.15 -16.46 0.08
C LEU A 95 25.41 -15.29 -0.89
N ARG A 96 25.96 -15.55 -2.08
CA ARG A 96 26.18 -14.50 -3.09
C ARG A 96 24.87 -13.88 -3.55
N ARG A 97 23.81 -14.70 -3.69
CA ARG A 97 22.49 -14.23 -4.15
C ARG A 97 21.78 -13.38 -3.10
N ARG A 98 22.02 -13.64 -1.81
CA ARG A 98 21.50 -12.82 -0.70
C ARG A 98 21.99 -11.37 -0.78
N ARG A 99 23.19 -11.13 -1.34
CA ARG A 99 23.73 -9.78 -1.57
C ARG A 99 23.03 -9.02 -2.69
N TYR A 100 22.38 -9.73 -3.61
CA TYR A 100 21.64 -9.10 -4.71
C TYR A 100 20.23 -8.73 -4.29
N LEU A 101 19.64 -9.49 -3.36
CA LEU A 101 18.27 -9.32 -2.90
C LEU A 101 18.10 -7.99 -2.15
N GLN A 102 17.29 -7.11 -2.71
CA GLN A 102 16.92 -5.83 -2.13
C GLN A 102 15.45 -5.82 -1.68
N TYR A 103 14.63 -6.70 -2.22
CA TYR A 103 13.19 -6.68 -1.98
C TYR A 103 12.58 -8.09 -2.00
N ILE A 104 11.71 -8.36 -1.03
CA ILE A 104 10.86 -9.54 -0.93
C ILE A 104 9.40 -9.09 -0.86
N GLY A 105 8.58 -9.53 -1.82
CA GLY A 105 7.13 -9.38 -1.76
C GLY A 105 6.48 -10.69 -1.37
N VAL A 106 5.77 -10.73 -0.25
CA VAL A 106 5.09 -11.94 0.23
C VAL A 106 3.63 -11.85 -0.12
N ARG A 107 3.22 -12.63 -1.12
CA ARG A 107 1.81 -12.77 -1.49
C ARG A 107 1.13 -13.75 -0.56
N LEU A 108 0.05 -13.31 0.05
CA LEU A 108 -0.77 -14.09 0.95
C LEU A 108 -1.83 -14.83 0.14
N ASP A 109 -1.70 -16.15 0.08
CA ASP A 109 -2.74 -17.02 -0.49
C ASP A 109 -3.74 -17.37 0.62
N LEU A 110 -4.78 -16.54 0.73
CA LEU A 110 -5.82 -16.71 1.74
C LEU A 110 -6.87 -17.73 1.28
N PRO A 111 -7.41 -18.58 2.18
CA PRO A 111 -8.37 -19.60 1.82
C PRO A 111 -9.59 -19.04 1.06
N VAL A 112 -10.03 -19.78 0.04
CA VAL A 112 -11.26 -19.49 -0.68
C VAL A 112 -12.43 -20.15 0.04
N HIS A 113 -13.27 -19.33 0.64
CA HIS A 113 -14.46 -19.76 1.36
C HIS A 113 -15.61 -19.99 0.37
N LYS A 114 -16.21 -21.18 0.40
CA LYS A 114 -17.42 -21.50 -0.37
C LYS A 114 -18.67 -21.08 0.41
N HIS A 115 -19.77 -20.83 -0.29
CA HIS A 115 -21.09 -20.71 0.34
C HIS A 115 -21.42 -22.00 1.10
N ILE A 116 -21.67 -21.90 2.40
CA ILE A 116 -22.32 -23.00 3.12
C ILE A 116 -23.82 -22.89 2.84
N ARG A 117 -24.36 -23.92 2.18
CA ARG A 117 -25.81 -24.20 2.18
C ARG A 117 -26.11 -24.78 3.56
N ASP A 118 -26.48 -23.95 4.52
CA ASP A 118 -26.87 -24.45 5.83
C ASP A 118 -28.17 -25.24 5.71
N THR A 119 -28.10 -26.54 5.99
CA THR A 119 -29.22 -27.49 5.90
C THR A 119 -30.36 -27.17 6.87
N PHE A 120 -30.11 -26.40 7.94
CA PHE A 120 -31.14 -26.02 8.92
C PHE A 120 -31.90 -24.73 8.57
N LEU A 121 -31.38 -23.91 7.65
CA LEU A 121 -31.95 -22.62 7.26
C LEU A 121 -32.59 -22.66 5.84
N ASP A 122 -32.90 -23.86 5.34
CA ASP A 122 -33.37 -24.15 3.99
C ASP A 122 -34.81 -23.69 3.68
N ARG A 123 -35.50 -23.02 4.62
CA ARG A 123 -36.88 -22.56 4.38
C ARG A 123 -36.99 -21.24 3.63
N ASP A 124 -36.00 -20.34 3.69
CA ASP A 124 -36.01 -19.08 2.92
C ASP A 124 -34.57 -18.64 2.58
N LYS A 125 -33.97 -19.29 1.58
CA LYS A 125 -32.59 -19.07 1.09
C LYS A 125 -32.22 -17.60 0.82
N VAL A 126 -33.20 -16.78 0.46
CA VAL A 126 -33.04 -15.42 -0.07
C VAL A 126 -33.00 -14.36 1.03
N VAL A 127 -33.72 -14.62 2.13
CA VAL A 127 -33.79 -13.74 3.28
C VAL A 127 -32.48 -13.81 4.09
N ASN A 128 -31.72 -14.90 3.95
CA ASN A 128 -30.59 -15.26 4.80
C ASN A 128 -29.31 -14.45 4.53
N ILE A 129 -28.82 -14.33 3.29
CA ILE A 129 -27.55 -13.63 3.03
C ILE A 129 -27.69 -12.10 3.12
N HIS A 130 -28.81 -11.53 2.67
CA HIS A 130 -29.05 -10.10 2.88
C HIS A 130 -29.12 -9.77 4.37
N GLN A 131 -29.84 -10.56 5.18
CA GLN A 131 -29.87 -10.39 6.63
C GLN A 131 -28.50 -10.60 7.27
N GLN A 132 -27.68 -11.55 6.78
CA GLN A 132 -26.30 -11.72 7.24
C GLN A 132 -25.43 -10.49 6.93
N MET A 133 -25.41 -10.03 5.67
CA MET A 133 -24.68 -8.82 5.29
C MET A 133 -25.18 -7.58 6.03
N GLN A 134 -26.50 -7.46 6.26
CA GLN A 134 -27.10 -6.37 7.02
C GLN A 134 -26.73 -6.47 8.50
N ALA A 135 -26.76 -7.65 9.11
CA ALA A 135 -26.32 -7.86 10.50
C ALA A 135 -24.82 -7.55 10.67
N LEU A 136 -24.00 -7.89 9.67
CA LEU A 136 -22.56 -7.64 9.65
C LEU A 136 -22.21 -6.18 9.42
N SER A 137 -22.93 -5.49 8.53
CA SER A 137 -22.77 -4.04 8.30
C SER A 137 -23.32 -3.21 9.45
N GLN A 138 -24.38 -3.69 10.12
CA GLN A 138 -25.05 -2.96 11.18
C GLN A 138 -24.45 -3.16 12.56
N LYS A 139 -23.74 -4.27 12.86
CA LYS A 139 -23.18 -4.67 14.18
C LYS A 139 -23.33 -3.58 15.26
N ASP A 140 -24.57 -3.42 15.74
CA ASP A 140 -25.00 -2.57 16.84
C ASP A 140 -25.95 -3.42 17.70
N PRO A 141 -25.60 -3.69 18.97
CA PRO A 141 -26.46 -4.46 19.88
C PRO A 141 -27.83 -3.82 20.16
N MET A 142 -28.06 -2.56 19.76
CA MET A 142 -29.19 -1.75 20.23
C MET A 142 -30.42 -1.73 19.33
N LEU A 143 -30.34 -2.10 18.06
CA LEU A 143 -31.52 -2.14 17.18
C LEU A 143 -32.19 -3.53 17.11
N TYR A 144 -31.55 -4.57 17.66
CA TYR A 144 -32.11 -5.93 17.79
C TYR A 144 -32.69 -6.21 19.19
N CYS A 145 -33.21 -5.18 19.88
CA CYS A 145 -33.69 -5.33 21.26
C CYS A 145 -34.97 -6.16 21.45
N ASN A 146 -35.65 -6.61 20.38
CA ASN A 146 -36.89 -7.37 20.52
C ASN A 146 -36.79 -8.88 20.25
N HIS A 147 -35.62 -9.40 19.86
CA HIS A 147 -35.42 -10.83 19.66
C HIS A 147 -34.21 -11.31 20.48
N SER A 148 -34.49 -11.78 21.71
CA SER A 148 -33.47 -12.20 22.68
C SER A 148 -32.61 -13.40 22.24
N TRP A 149 -32.93 -14.04 21.12
CA TRP A 149 -32.23 -15.23 20.60
C TRP A 149 -30.97 -14.91 19.78
N LEU A 150 -30.73 -13.66 19.38
CA LEU A 150 -29.55 -13.24 18.60
C LEU A 150 -28.41 -12.64 19.45
N ARG A 151 -28.60 -12.51 20.77
CA ARG A 151 -27.64 -11.80 21.65
C ARG A 151 -26.35 -12.60 21.92
N ASN A 152 -26.30 -13.89 21.59
CA ASN A 152 -25.22 -14.80 22.00
C ASN A 152 -24.65 -15.70 20.88
N GLN A 153 -24.94 -15.44 19.61
CA GLN A 153 -24.29 -16.17 18.51
C GLN A 153 -23.39 -15.21 17.74
N ASP A 154 -22.11 -15.17 18.12
CA ASP A 154 -21.06 -15.02 17.12
C ASP A 154 -21.38 -16.06 16.04
N ASP A 155 -21.70 -15.64 14.83
CA ASP A 155 -21.93 -16.56 13.71
C ASP A 155 -20.69 -17.47 13.60
N PRO A 156 -20.78 -18.76 14.01
CA PRO A 156 -19.60 -19.60 14.19
C PRO A 156 -18.82 -19.77 12.90
N TRP A 157 -19.49 -19.64 11.75
CA TRP A 157 -18.87 -19.78 10.44
C TRP A 157 -18.04 -18.56 10.04
N LEU A 158 -18.50 -17.34 10.29
CA LEU A 158 -17.71 -16.14 9.98
C LEU A 158 -16.46 -16.04 10.83
N LYS A 159 -16.62 -16.40 12.10
CA LYS A 159 -15.50 -16.55 13.02
C LYS A 159 -14.54 -17.62 12.50
N HIS A 160 -15.05 -18.75 12.02
CA HIS A 160 -14.22 -19.79 11.40
C HIS A 160 -13.49 -19.30 10.14
N GLN A 161 -14.16 -18.56 9.25
CA GLN A 161 -13.55 -17.96 8.06
C GLN A 161 -12.44 -16.95 8.42
N GLU A 162 -12.68 -16.11 9.44
CA GLU A 162 -11.68 -15.18 9.98
C GLU A 162 -10.50 -15.94 10.58
N GLU A 163 -10.75 -16.98 11.39
CA GLU A 163 -9.73 -17.87 11.97
C GLU A 163 -8.88 -18.56 10.89
N GLU A 164 -9.51 -19.12 9.84
CA GLU A 164 -8.79 -19.75 8.73
C GLU A 164 -7.93 -18.75 7.96
N ASN A 165 -8.45 -17.54 7.69
CA ASN A 165 -7.67 -16.47 7.06
C ASN A 165 -6.48 -16.06 7.93
N ASN A 166 -6.70 -15.86 9.24
CA ASN A 166 -5.67 -15.46 10.21
C ASN A 166 -4.61 -16.56 10.38
N ARG A 167 -5.03 -17.83 10.38
CA ARG A 167 -4.13 -18.98 10.44
C ARG A 167 -3.26 -19.10 9.19
N ALA A 168 -3.87 -19.04 8.00
CA ALA A 168 -3.14 -19.09 6.74
C ALA A 168 -2.13 -17.93 6.65
N PHE A 169 -2.59 -16.72 6.96
CA PHE A 169 -1.75 -15.53 7.05
C PHE A 169 -0.56 -15.70 8.00
N THR A 170 -0.80 -16.21 9.21
CA THR A 170 0.22 -16.43 10.24
C THR A 170 1.26 -17.47 9.82
N ILE A 171 0.81 -18.59 9.23
CA ILE A 171 1.71 -19.67 8.77
C ILE A 171 2.71 -19.15 7.73
N VAL A 172 2.24 -18.39 6.75
CA VAL A 172 3.07 -17.89 5.64
C VAL A 172 4.15 -16.94 6.16
N LEU A 173 3.75 -15.95 6.96
CA LEU A 173 4.70 -14.99 7.52
C LEU A 173 5.67 -15.66 8.50
N ARG A 174 5.20 -16.61 9.32
CA ARG A 174 6.06 -17.35 10.25
C ARG A 174 7.12 -18.16 9.50
N GLY A 175 6.74 -18.84 8.42
CA GLY A 175 7.68 -19.59 7.58
C GLY A 175 8.80 -18.70 7.05
N LEU A 176 8.46 -17.52 6.54
CA LEU A 176 9.46 -16.56 6.06
C LEU A 176 10.33 -16.00 7.19
N PHE A 177 9.74 -15.59 8.32
CA PHE A 177 10.48 -15.01 9.43
C PHE A 177 11.48 -16.00 10.04
N MET A 178 11.11 -17.29 10.13
CA MET A 178 12.02 -18.35 10.58
C MET A 178 13.20 -18.58 9.63
N GLU A 179 13.02 -18.36 8.33
CA GLU A 179 14.13 -18.40 7.36
C GLU A 179 15.01 -17.16 7.49
N LEU A 180 14.42 -15.96 7.42
CA LEU A 180 15.18 -14.70 7.42
C LEU A 180 15.92 -14.45 8.74
N PHE A 181 15.42 -14.98 9.86
CA PHE A 181 16.11 -14.97 11.13
C PHE A 181 17.50 -15.63 11.07
N GLN A 182 17.66 -16.67 10.25
CA GLN A 182 18.92 -17.40 10.13
C GLN A 182 19.97 -16.64 9.30
N TRP A 183 19.57 -15.56 8.63
CA TRP A 183 20.45 -14.83 7.73
C TRP A 183 21.28 -13.80 8.48
N ARG A 184 22.57 -13.75 8.17
CA ARG A 184 23.47 -12.72 8.70
C ARG A 184 23.43 -11.49 7.82
N ARG A 185 23.61 -10.33 8.45
CA ARG A 185 23.64 -9.04 7.75
C ARG A 185 24.79 -8.95 6.73
N GLU A 186 25.96 -9.48 7.06
CA GLU A 186 27.14 -9.49 6.17
C GLU A 186 26.94 -10.28 4.86
N ASP A 187 25.94 -11.17 4.85
CA ASP A 187 25.58 -11.97 3.68
C ASP A 187 24.50 -11.28 2.82
N CYS A 188 23.85 -10.24 3.34
CA CYS A 188 22.74 -9.58 2.67
C CYS A 188 23.17 -8.29 1.96
N HIS A 189 22.26 -7.70 1.19
CA HIS A 189 22.48 -6.38 0.60
C HIS A 189 22.81 -5.34 1.69
N HIS A 190 23.76 -4.45 1.42
CA HIS A 190 24.34 -3.52 2.40
C HIS A 190 23.32 -2.52 2.99
N GLU A 191 22.29 -2.17 2.21
CA GLU A 191 21.16 -1.31 2.66
C GLU A 191 20.07 -2.08 3.42
N GLY A 192 20.20 -3.40 3.53
CA GLY A 192 19.15 -4.31 4.00
C GLY A 192 18.14 -4.67 2.92
N ILE A 193 17.09 -5.37 3.32
CA ILE A 193 16.04 -5.89 2.44
C ILE A 193 14.71 -5.20 2.78
N GLU A 194 13.97 -4.81 1.75
CA GLU A 194 12.59 -4.37 1.90
C GLU A 194 11.62 -5.56 1.85
N LEU A 195 10.69 -5.62 2.81
CA LEU A 195 9.62 -6.60 2.87
C LEU A 195 8.28 -5.95 2.54
N GLU A 196 7.60 -6.41 1.50
CA GLU A 196 6.19 -6.06 1.24
C GLU A 196 5.27 -7.22 1.63
N ILE A 197 4.20 -6.92 2.36
CA ILE A 197 3.12 -7.87 2.65
C ILE A 197 1.96 -7.57 1.70
N ILE A 198 1.60 -8.57 0.88
CA ILE A 198 0.67 -8.42 -0.24
C ILE A 198 -0.56 -9.31 0.01
N ALA A 199 -1.69 -8.69 0.32
CA ALA A 199 -3.00 -9.35 0.42
C ALA A 199 -3.90 -8.91 -0.73
N ASP A 200 -3.53 -9.26 -1.97
CA ASP A 200 -4.23 -8.87 -3.21
C ASP A 200 -5.44 -9.78 -3.53
N THR A 201 -5.58 -10.91 -2.85
CA THR A 201 -6.74 -11.81 -2.97
C THR A 201 -7.97 -11.23 -2.27
N LYS A 202 -8.99 -10.90 -3.06
CA LYS A 202 -10.32 -10.47 -2.58
C LYS A 202 -10.95 -11.52 -1.67
N SER A 203 -11.58 -11.07 -0.59
CA SER A 203 -12.40 -11.94 0.25
C SER A 203 -13.61 -12.48 -0.51
N HIS A 204 -14.27 -13.49 0.06
CA HIS A 204 -15.54 -13.98 -0.46
C HIS A 204 -16.52 -12.81 -0.65
N TRP A 205 -16.72 -11.99 0.38
CA TRP A 205 -17.65 -10.86 0.38
C TRP A 205 -17.33 -9.79 -0.65
N GLN A 206 -16.05 -9.49 -0.85
CA GLN A 206 -15.61 -8.54 -1.88
C GLN A 206 -15.95 -9.05 -3.29
N LYS A 207 -15.72 -10.34 -3.56
CA LYS A 207 -16.06 -10.94 -4.85
C LYS A 207 -17.57 -10.92 -5.07
N THR A 208 -18.33 -11.30 -4.06
CA THR A 208 -19.78 -11.38 -4.22
C THR A 208 -20.45 -10.02 -4.37
N ALA A 209 -19.97 -9.00 -3.65
CA ALA A 209 -20.47 -7.63 -3.83
C ALA A 209 -20.16 -7.08 -5.23
N GLU A 210 -18.97 -7.39 -5.77
CA GLU A 210 -18.56 -7.00 -7.13
C GLU A 210 -19.40 -7.70 -8.20
N GLU A 211 -19.60 -9.02 -8.08
CA GLU A 211 -20.44 -9.80 -8.99
C GLU A 211 -21.87 -9.27 -8.99
N TYR A 212 -22.43 -8.97 -7.81
CA TYR A 212 -23.76 -8.40 -7.69
C TYR A 212 -23.86 -7.01 -8.35
N ARG A 213 -22.85 -6.15 -8.19
CA ARG A 213 -22.82 -4.84 -8.89
C ARG A 213 -22.72 -4.97 -10.40
N ALA A 214 -21.94 -5.93 -10.91
CA ALA A 214 -21.76 -6.15 -12.34
C ALA A 214 -23.07 -6.50 -13.06
N LEU A 215 -24.04 -7.04 -12.33
CA LEU A 215 -25.37 -7.39 -12.85
C LEU A 215 -26.31 -6.19 -13.02
N ASN A 216 -25.89 -4.97 -12.62
CA ASN A 216 -26.71 -3.74 -12.68
C ASN A 216 -28.15 -3.95 -12.17
N PRO A 217 -28.32 -4.37 -10.90
CA PRO A 217 -29.64 -4.61 -10.34
C PRO A 217 -30.48 -3.34 -10.44
N PRO A 218 -31.76 -3.43 -10.87
CA PRO A 218 -32.63 -2.26 -11.01
C PRO A 218 -32.76 -1.52 -9.68
N SER A 219 -32.60 -0.19 -9.74
CA SER A 219 -32.54 0.71 -8.57
C SER A 219 -33.87 0.88 -7.83
N ASP A 220 -34.98 0.45 -8.45
CA ASP A 220 -36.31 0.51 -7.86
C ASP A 220 -37.19 -0.58 -8.49
N THR A 221 -38.14 -1.08 -7.69
CA THR A 221 -39.25 -2.01 -8.01
C THR A 221 -38.97 -3.51 -7.84
N GLY A 222 -39.68 -4.08 -6.87
CA GLY A 222 -39.72 -5.52 -6.58
C GLY A 222 -40.45 -6.31 -7.66
N SER A 223 -39.77 -6.58 -8.77
CA SER A 223 -40.18 -7.59 -9.74
C SER A 223 -39.32 -8.85 -9.59
N GLY A 224 -39.96 -10.00 -9.39
CA GLY A 224 -39.33 -11.32 -9.33
C GLY A 224 -38.65 -11.78 -10.64
N ASP A 225 -38.73 -11.00 -11.72
CA ASP A 225 -38.19 -11.39 -13.03
C ASP A 225 -36.66 -11.28 -13.10
N PHE A 226 -36.07 -10.27 -12.46
CA PHE A 226 -34.60 -10.15 -12.37
C PHE A 226 -34.00 -11.28 -11.52
N TYR A 227 -34.67 -11.65 -10.42
CA TYR A 227 -34.25 -12.72 -9.53
C TYR A 227 -34.07 -14.06 -10.27
N ASN A 228 -35.04 -14.45 -11.11
CA ASN A 228 -34.99 -15.70 -11.86
C ASN A 228 -33.91 -15.71 -12.96
N SER A 229 -33.39 -14.54 -13.34
CA SER A 229 -32.32 -14.39 -14.34
C SER A 229 -30.90 -14.49 -13.75
N LEU A 230 -30.76 -14.43 -12.41
CA LEU A 230 -29.48 -14.54 -11.73
C LEU A 230 -28.98 -16.00 -11.70
N PRO A 231 -27.66 -16.25 -11.79
CA PRO A 231 -27.06 -17.53 -11.43
C PRO A 231 -27.48 -17.95 -10.01
N SER A 232 -27.61 -19.26 -9.75
CA SER A 232 -28.09 -19.77 -8.44
C SER A 232 -27.25 -19.32 -7.24
N GLU A 233 -26.00 -18.92 -7.48
CA GLU A 233 -25.07 -18.36 -6.48
C GLU A 233 -25.37 -16.89 -6.13
N LEU A 234 -25.96 -16.14 -7.06
CA LEU A 234 -26.27 -14.71 -6.93
C LEU A 234 -27.73 -14.43 -6.60
N GLN A 235 -28.64 -15.40 -6.85
CA GLN A 235 -30.04 -15.39 -6.38
C GLN A 235 -30.15 -15.21 -4.86
N ILE A 236 -29.07 -15.46 -4.11
CA ILE A 236 -29.06 -15.42 -2.66
C ILE A 236 -29.05 -13.98 -2.09
N PHE A 237 -28.84 -12.95 -2.93
CA PHE A 237 -28.61 -11.55 -2.52
C PHE A 237 -29.81 -10.59 -2.67
N HIS A 238 -31.06 -11.04 -2.54
CA HIS A 238 -32.20 -10.11 -2.68
C HIS A 238 -32.35 -9.19 -1.45
N ALA A 239 -31.67 -8.06 -1.50
CA ALA A 239 -31.87 -6.93 -0.59
C ALA A 239 -32.95 -5.99 -1.13
N PRO A 240 -33.90 -5.49 -0.31
CA PRO A 240 -34.71 -4.34 -0.70
C PRO A 240 -33.80 -3.18 -1.15
N PRO A 241 -34.15 -2.44 -2.22
CA PRO A 241 -33.26 -1.45 -2.86
C PRO A 241 -32.66 -0.42 -1.88
N TYR A 242 -33.43 -0.03 -0.87
CA TYR A 242 -33.06 1.00 0.10
C TYR A 242 -32.04 0.54 1.18
N HIS A 243 -31.86 -0.76 1.39
CA HIS A 243 -30.90 -1.31 2.38
C HIS A 243 -29.74 -2.10 1.74
N GLY A 244 -29.87 -2.53 0.48
CA GLY A 244 -28.86 -3.31 -0.23
C GLY A 244 -27.60 -2.54 -0.59
N HIS A 245 -27.71 -1.29 -1.07
CA HIS A 245 -26.55 -0.53 -1.56
C HIS A 245 -25.48 -0.29 -0.50
N LYS A 246 -25.89 0.01 0.75
CA LYS A 246 -24.95 0.20 1.87
C LYS A 246 -24.27 -1.12 2.25
N ALA A 247 -25.02 -2.22 2.34
CA ALA A 247 -24.46 -3.53 2.65
C ALA A 247 -23.50 -4.04 1.57
N LEU A 248 -23.82 -3.82 0.28
CA LEU A 248 -22.92 -4.14 -0.84
C LEU A 248 -21.65 -3.28 -0.79
N HIS A 249 -21.80 -1.99 -0.49
CA HIS A 249 -20.67 -1.09 -0.32
C HIS A 249 -19.73 -1.53 0.81
N ASP A 250 -20.30 -1.93 1.95
CA ASP A 250 -19.54 -2.44 3.10
C ASP A 250 -18.87 -3.79 2.78
N GLY A 251 -19.50 -4.62 1.94
CA GLY A 251 -18.92 -5.86 1.41
C GLY A 251 -17.71 -5.64 0.51
N GLU A 252 -17.72 -4.62 -0.35
CA GLU A 252 -16.55 -4.22 -1.16
C GLU A 252 -15.38 -3.70 -0.31
N LEU A 253 -15.73 -3.06 0.80
CA LEU A 253 -14.78 -2.65 1.83
C LEU A 253 -14.36 -3.80 2.75
N ASP A 254 -14.74 -5.04 2.44
CA ASP A 254 -14.42 -6.26 3.20
C ASP A 254 -14.89 -6.20 4.65
N PHE A 255 -16.22 -6.14 4.84
CA PHE A 255 -16.96 -6.19 6.12
C PHE A 255 -16.08 -6.36 7.36
N HIS A 256 -15.41 -5.30 7.79
CA HIS A 256 -14.63 -5.28 9.03
C HIS A 256 -13.65 -6.46 9.27
N PHE A 257 -13.25 -7.23 8.26
CA PHE A 257 -12.36 -8.38 8.46
C PHE A 257 -10.91 -7.91 8.47
N TRP A 258 -10.31 -7.94 9.66
CA TRP A 258 -8.92 -7.59 9.86
C TRP A 258 -8.08 -8.86 9.90
N LEU A 259 -7.09 -8.96 9.01
CA LEU A 259 -6.06 -9.97 9.14
C LEU A 259 -5.28 -9.72 10.43
N GLN A 260 -5.35 -10.71 11.32
CA GLN A 260 -4.72 -10.73 12.63
C GLN A 260 -3.84 -11.98 12.77
N LEU A 261 -2.91 -11.96 13.73
CA LEU A 261 -2.14 -13.15 14.04
C LEU A 261 -3.01 -14.16 14.80
N ASP A 262 -3.12 -15.36 14.25
CA ASP A 262 -3.62 -16.52 14.97
C ASP A 262 -2.47 -17.12 15.81
N VAL A 263 -2.20 -16.49 16.94
CA VAL A 263 -1.21 -16.93 17.91
C VAL A 263 -1.92 -17.43 19.15
N CYS A 264 -2.40 -18.67 19.10
CA CYS A 264 -3.26 -19.26 20.11
C CYS A 264 -2.75 -19.17 21.58
N PHE A 265 -1.46 -18.91 21.87
CA PHE A 265 -0.96 -18.82 23.25
C PHE A 265 0.29 -17.95 23.36
N GLY A 266 0.16 -16.62 23.46
CA GLY A 266 1.30 -15.71 23.72
C GLY A 266 2.47 -15.84 22.73
N GLY A 267 2.20 -16.43 21.55
CA GLY A 267 3.22 -16.78 20.57
C GLY A 267 3.59 -15.56 19.76
N THR A 268 4.88 -15.35 19.54
CA THR A 268 5.36 -14.38 18.55
C THR A 268 5.35 -15.03 17.17
N LEU A 269 5.24 -14.21 16.11
CA LEU A 269 5.44 -14.64 14.73
C LEU A 269 6.78 -15.38 14.55
N GLY A 270 7.81 -14.97 15.29
CA GLY A 270 9.12 -15.57 15.31
C GLY A 270 10.09 -14.75 16.19
N PRO A 271 11.40 -15.03 16.11
CA PRO A 271 12.44 -14.19 16.68
C PRO A 271 12.66 -12.89 15.87
N GLU A 272 13.52 -12.01 16.36
CA GLU A 272 13.91 -10.77 15.68
C GLU A 272 14.66 -11.03 14.36
N VAL A 273 14.29 -10.33 13.29
CA VAL A 273 14.90 -10.44 11.96
C VAL A 273 15.74 -9.19 11.68
N HIS A 274 17.06 -9.34 11.64
CA HIS A 274 17.99 -8.21 11.50
C HIS A 274 18.26 -7.76 10.05
N VAL A 275 17.84 -8.54 9.06
CA VAL A 275 18.16 -8.29 7.63
C VAL A 275 17.15 -7.38 6.93
N ILE A 276 15.95 -7.20 7.51
CA ILE A 276 14.91 -6.33 6.96
C ILE A 276 15.13 -4.88 7.42
N SER A 277 15.15 -3.95 6.46
CA SER A 277 15.32 -2.51 6.68
C SER A 277 14.11 -1.68 6.22
N GLY A 278 13.19 -2.25 5.43
CA GLY A 278 11.95 -1.62 5.01
C GLY A 278 10.76 -2.55 5.15
N LEU A 279 9.60 -2.00 5.51
CA LEU A 279 8.31 -2.70 5.56
C LEU A 279 7.28 -1.91 4.75
N SER A 280 6.58 -2.60 3.84
CA SER A 280 5.53 -2.00 3.04
C SER A 280 4.24 -2.83 2.97
N ILE A 281 3.10 -2.14 2.99
CA ILE A 281 1.78 -2.65 2.66
C ILE A 281 1.16 -1.61 1.74
N LEU A 282 1.01 -1.94 0.46
CA LEU A 282 0.62 -0.99 -0.59
C LEU A 282 -0.82 -1.22 -1.05
N ARG A 283 -1.36 -0.31 -1.85
CA ARG A 283 -2.75 -0.32 -2.37
C ARG A 283 -3.16 -1.58 -3.11
N ARG A 284 -2.20 -2.34 -3.65
CA ARG A 284 -2.52 -3.64 -4.25
C ARG A 284 -3.05 -4.65 -3.23
N SER A 285 -2.77 -4.47 -1.94
CA SER A 285 -3.41 -5.21 -0.88
C SER A 285 -4.84 -4.71 -0.67
N VAL A 286 -5.81 -5.59 -0.92
CA VAL A 286 -7.25 -5.29 -0.88
C VAL A 286 -7.91 -5.66 0.46
N ARG A 287 -7.19 -6.38 1.33
CA ARG A 287 -7.61 -6.79 2.67
C ARG A 287 -7.17 -5.80 3.76
N HIS A 288 -7.84 -5.79 4.91
CA HIS A 288 -7.43 -4.99 6.08
C HIS A 288 -6.40 -5.72 6.92
N PHE A 289 -5.46 -4.98 7.50
CA PHE A 289 -4.44 -5.49 8.42
C PHE A 289 -4.57 -4.82 9.77
N ASP A 290 -4.68 -5.61 10.84
CA ASP A 290 -4.82 -5.06 12.19
C ASP A 290 -3.55 -4.26 12.57
N PRO A 291 -3.67 -3.00 13.04
CA PRO A 291 -2.50 -2.22 13.44
C PRO A 291 -1.66 -2.89 14.54
N GLU A 292 -2.27 -3.71 15.40
CA GLU A 292 -1.56 -4.48 16.42
C GLU A 292 -0.70 -5.59 15.80
N PHE A 293 -1.16 -6.22 14.71
CA PHE A 293 -0.33 -7.10 13.92
C PHE A 293 0.86 -6.35 13.31
N ILE A 294 0.63 -5.16 12.74
CA ILE A 294 1.74 -4.36 12.18
C ILE A 294 2.74 -3.99 13.28
N ALA A 295 2.26 -3.61 14.46
CA ALA A 295 3.09 -3.32 15.62
C ALA A 295 3.95 -4.54 16.00
N HIS A 296 3.34 -5.74 16.02
CA HIS A 296 4.04 -7.00 16.27
C HIS A 296 5.09 -7.31 15.20
N VAL A 297 4.81 -7.09 13.92
CA VAL A 297 5.82 -7.26 12.87
C VAL A 297 6.96 -6.27 13.07
N VAL A 298 6.65 -4.99 13.28
CA VAL A 298 7.67 -3.94 13.46
C VAL A 298 8.57 -4.22 14.66
N SER A 299 8.02 -4.73 15.78
CA SER A 299 8.81 -5.07 16.97
C SER A 299 9.83 -6.18 16.71
N LEU A 300 9.59 -7.06 15.73
CA LEU A 300 10.53 -8.09 15.30
C LEU A 300 11.57 -7.59 14.28
N LEU A 301 11.52 -6.32 13.87
CA LEU A 301 12.41 -5.75 12.86
C LEU A 301 13.31 -4.65 13.48
N PRO A 302 14.32 -5.02 14.28
CA PRO A 302 15.16 -4.07 15.03
C PRO A 302 16.04 -3.16 14.15
N ARG A 303 16.08 -3.39 12.83
CA ARG A 303 16.81 -2.57 11.85
C ARG A 303 15.90 -1.81 10.89
N LEU A 304 14.59 -1.82 11.14
CA LEU A 304 13.62 -1.12 10.30
C LEU A 304 13.89 0.38 10.25
N ARG A 305 14.03 0.92 9.02
CA ARG A 305 14.29 2.34 8.75
C ARG A 305 13.16 3.01 7.97
N THR A 306 12.37 2.21 7.25
CA THR A 306 11.32 2.68 6.35
C THR A 306 10.03 1.91 6.62
N LEU A 307 8.93 2.62 6.84
CA LEU A 307 7.58 2.05 6.91
C LEU A 307 6.68 2.72 5.88
N ARG A 308 6.02 1.93 5.03
CA ARG A 308 5.04 2.39 4.04
C ARG A 308 3.74 1.62 4.21
N TRP A 309 2.69 2.29 4.65
CA TRP A 309 1.41 1.65 4.88
C TRP A 309 0.26 2.43 4.24
N GLU A 310 -0.33 1.84 3.21
CA GLU A 310 -1.53 2.32 2.56
C GLU A 310 -2.76 1.65 3.20
N VAL A 311 -3.38 2.37 4.13
CA VAL A 311 -4.50 1.92 4.95
C VAL A 311 -5.78 1.90 4.12
N ARG A 312 -6.49 0.77 4.15
CA ARG A 312 -7.77 0.59 3.46
C ARG A 312 -8.89 1.40 4.16
N PRO A 313 -9.92 1.86 3.42
CA PRO A 313 -10.99 2.66 3.99
C PRO A 313 -11.89 1.85 4.93
N HIS A 314 -12.37 2.46 6.01
CA HIS A 314 -13.27 1.81 6.95
C HIS A 314 -14.71 1.79 6.43
N ALA A 315 -15.40 0.66 6.55
CA ALA A 315 -16.84 0.58 6.30
C ALA A 315 -17.67 1.33 7.37
N HIS A 316 -17.17 1.45 8.61
CA HIS A 316 -17.94 1.98 9.75
C HIS A 316 -17.05 2.70 10.79
N TRP A 317 -17.64 3.62 11.56
CA TRP A 317 -16.94 4.40 12.59
C TRP A 317 -16.36 3.55 13.73
N ARG A 318 -16.97 2.40 14.06
CA ARG A 318 -16.41 1.48 15.08
C ARG A 318 -15.06 0.92 14.67
N THR A 319 -14.91 0.52 13.40
CA THR A 319 -13.62 0.06 12.88
C THR A 319 -12.59 1.15 12.75
N GLU A 320 -13.02 2.37 12.45
CA GLU A 320 -12.15 3.54 12.53
C GLU A 320 -11.67 3.78 13.96
N ASN A 321 -12.56 3.69 14.95
CA ASN A 321 -12.20 3.80 16.37
C ASN A 321 -11.25 2.68 16.84
N LYS A 322 -11.50 1.44 16.44
CA LYS A 322 -10.62 0.28 16.71
C LYS A 322 -9.25 0.49 16.04
N PHE A 323 -9.24 0.92 14.78
CA PHE A 323 -8.01 1.23 14.05
C PHE A 323 -7.20 2.31 14.79
N HIS A 324 -7.82 3.42 15.15
CA HIS A 324 -7.11 4.51 15.84
C HIS A 324 -6.65 4.13 17.25
N SER A 325 -7.39 3.29 17.99
CA SER A 325 -6.92 2.80 19.29
C SER A 325 -5.71 1.87 19.15
N GLN A 326 -5.70 0.99 18.16
CA GLN A 326 -4.60 0.05 17.93
C GLN A 326 -3.39 0.71 17.24
N LEU A 327 -3.62 1.72 16.39
CA LEU A 327 -2.56 2.49 15.74
C LEU A 327 -1.62 3.13 16.77
N GLN A 328 -2.15 3.52 17.93
CA GLN A 328 -1.35 4.01 19.04
C GLN A 328 -0.26 2.99 19.46
N LYS A 329 -0.61 1.71 19.56
CA LYS A 329 0.35 0.63 19.90
C LYS A 329 1.46 0.54 18.85
N LEU A 330 1.12 0.63 17.57
CA LEU A 330 2.12 0.65 16.49
C LEU A 330 3.13 1.77 16.69
N LEU A 331 2.66 2.99 16.98
CA LEU A 331 3.54 4.14 17.18
C LEU A 331 4.50 3.95 18.36
N GLU A 332 4.05 3.28 19.42
CA GLU A 332 4.88 2.96 20.59
C GLU A 332 5.94 1.89 20.28
N THR A 333 5.70 1.03 19.28
CA THR A 333 6.65 -0.02 18.83
C THR A 333 7.62 0.43 17.72
N LEU A 334 7.44 1.62 17.15
CA LEU A 334 8.29 2.08 16.05
C LEU A 334 9.76 2.20 16.50
N ASN A 335 10.66 1.84 15.61
CA ASN A 335 12.08 1.90 15.88
C ASN A 335 12.57 3.36 15.91
N PRO A 336 13.23 3.83 16.99
CA PRO A 336 13.74 5.19 17.05
C PRO A 336 14.69 5.58 15.91
N ALA A 337 15.39 4.60 15.32
CA ALA A 337 16.29 4.79 14.19
C ALA A 337 15.57 4.93 12.83
N MET A 338 14.24 4.99 12.80
CA MET A 338 13.48 5.19 11.57
C MET A 338 13.80 6.54 10.90
N THR A 339 13.85 6.49 9.58
CA THR A 339 14.18 7.64 8.72
C THR A 339 13.02 8.04 7.82
N LYS A 340 12.19 7.08 7.41
CA LYS A 340 11.08 7.32 6.49
C LYS A 340 9.81 6.67 6.99
N VAL A 341 8.73 7.45 7.05
CA VAL A 341 7.40 6.95 7.37
C VAL A 341 6.40 7.50 6.37
N ARG A 342 5.61 6.58 5.81
CA ARG A 342 4.48 6.87 4.95
C ARG A 342 3.26 6.11 5.46
N ILE A 343 2.23 6.84 5.88
CA ILE A 343 0.93 6.28 6.22
C ILE A 343 -0.12 7.02 5.40
N GLN A 344 -0.82 6.30 4.54
CA GLN A 344 -1.80 6.89 3.63
C GLN A 344 -3.14 6.18 3.73
N GLN A 345 -4.19 6.90 4.12
CA GLN A 345 -5.53 6.36 4.06
C GLN A 345 -6.09 6.49 2.65
N GLN A 346 -6.58 5.38 2.10
CA GLN A 346 -7.34 5.43 0.85
C GLN A 346 -8.66 6.18 1.06
N PRO A 347 -9.17 6.90 0.05
CA PRO A 347 -10.41 7.66 0.16
C PRO A 347 -11.56 6.82 0.73
N THR A 348 -12.20 7.33 1.78
CA THR A 348 -13.39 6.71 2.36
C THR A 348 -14.63 7.13 1.58
N SER A 349 -15.41 6.17 1.15
CA SER A 349 -16.74 6.34 0.54
C SER A 349 -17.84 6.30 1.60
N LYS A 350 -17.59 6.89 2.78
CA LYS A 350 -18.57 6.91 3.87
C LYS A 350 -19.87 7.56 3.37
N PRO A 351 -21.05 6.96 3.65
CA PRO A 351 -22.32 7.63 3.45
C PRO A 351 -22.36 8.92 4.30
N LEU A 352 -22.90 10.00 3.72
CA LEU A 352 -23.04 11.33 4.35
C LEU A 352 -23.74 11.30 5.72
N ASP A 353 -24.61 10.30 5.96
CA ASP A 353 -25.51 10.23 7.12
C ASP A 353 -25.08 9.22 8.21
N GLY A 354 -23.84 8.71 8.18
CA GLY A 354 -23.34 7.85 9.26
C GLY A 354 -23.23 8.62 10.59
N PRO A 355 -23.57 8.03 11.77
CA PRO A 355 -23.26 8.64 13.05
C PRO A 355 -21.77 9.01 13.06
N ARG A 356 -21.51 10.31 13.29
CA ARG A 356 -20.19 10.91 13.10
C ARG A 356 -19.16 10.10 13.90
N PRO A 357 -17.97 9.82 13.34
CA PRO A 357 -16.88 9.32 14.16
C PRO A 357 -16.69 10.23 15.36
N SER A 358 -16.37 9.62 16.51
CA SER A 358 -16.02 10.38 17.69
C SER A 358 -14.88 11.33 17.34
N GLU A 359 -15.05 12.58 17.75
CA GLU A 359 -14.06 13.63 17.77
C GLU A 359 -12.63 13.09 17.93
N ASP A 360 -11.77 13.57 17.03
CA ASP A 360 -10.34 13.73 17.18
C ASP A 360 -9.63 12.86 18.23
N ARG A 361 -8.84 11.92 17.73
CA ARG A 361 -7.69 11.38 18.46
C ARG A 361 -6.40 12.02 17.94
N PRO A 362 -6.08 13.26 18.34
CA PRO A 362 -5.05 14.10 17.74
C PRO A 362 -3.61 13.71 18.09
N GLY A 363 -3.37 12.51 18.66
CA GLY A 363 -2.05 12.09 19.12
C GLY A 363 -1.16 11.45 18.06
N LEU A 364 -1.68 11.09 16.88
CA LEU A 364 -0.92 10.33 15.87
C LEU A 364 0.38 11.06 15.46
N GLY A 365 0.24 12.33 15.09
CA GLY A 365 1.36 13.13 14.63
C GLY A 365 2.41 13.37 15.71
N GLU A 366 1.99 13.81 16.89
CA GLU A 366 2.90 14.07 18.03
C GLU A 366 3.66 12.81 18.43
N ARG A 367 2.95 11.68 18.60
CA ARG A 367 3.56 10.41 19.03
C ARG A 367 4.54 9.88 18.00
N LEU A 368 4.21 9.95 16.72
CA LEU A 368 5.13 9.54 15.67
C LEU A 368 6.47 10.28 15.76
N VAL A 369 6.40 11.59 15.94
CA VAL A 369 7.57 12.47 16.04
C VAL A 369 8.37 12.20 17.31
N LEU A 370 7.71 11.88 18.41
CA LEU A 370 8.36 11.48 19.66
C LEU A 370 9.04 10.10 19.55
N SER A 371 8.37 9.13 18.95
CA SER A 371 8.89 7.76 18.80
C SER A 371 10.09 7.71 17.85
N CYS A 372 10.12 8.56 16.82
CA CYS A 372 11.13 8.51 15.75
C CYS A 372 11.84 9.87 15.58
N PRO A 373 12.83 10.20 16.42
CA PRO A 373 13.49 11.52 16.40
C PRO A 373 14.39 11.76 15.17
N PHE A 374 14.73 10.71 14.42
CA PHE A 374 15.64 10.80 13.26
C PHE A 374 14.91 10.80 11.89
N LEU A 375 13.59 11.02 11.88
CA LEU A 375 12.83 11.07 10.64
C LEU A 375 13.37 12.16 9.69
N THR A 376 13.63 11.76 8.45
CA THR A 376 13.99 12.66 7.35
C THR A 376 12.81 12.88 6.40
N ASN A 377 11.94 11.88 6.24
CA ASN A 377 10.82 11.94 5.32
C ASN A 377 9.53 11.48 6.02
N ILE A 378 8.51 12.33 5.99
CA ILE A 378 7.21 12.09 6.63
C ILE A 378 6.12 12.28 5.59
N TYR A 379 5.31 11.25 5.36
CA TYR A 379 4.08 11.32 4.59
C TYR A 379 2.93 10.77 5.43
N ILE A 380 1.96 11.61 5.78
CA ILE A 380 0.78 11.22 6.57
C ILE A 380 -0.46 11.76 5.88
N ASP A 381 -1.20 10.90 5.21
CA ASP A 381 -2.55 11.18 4.69
C ASP A 381 -3.58 10.50 5.60
N ILE A 382 -3.52 10.86 6.88
CA ILE A 382 -4.52 10.65 7.93
C ILE A 382 -4.66 11.99 8.62
N LYS A 383 -5.87 12.38 9.04
CA LYS A 383 -6.10 13.67 9.70
C LYS A 383 -5.25 13.79 10.98
N VAL A 384 -4.41 14.82 11.05
CA VAL A 384 -3.55 15.16 12.21
C VAL A 384 -3.85 16.56 12.73
N ASP A 385 -3.80 16.77 14.05
CA ASP A 385 -3.80 18.11 14.63
C ASP A 385 -2.44 18.78 14.37
N ILE A 386 -2.45 19.73 13.43
CA ILE A 386 -1.21 20.34 12.94
C ILE A 386 -0.58 21.30 13.96
N THR A 387 -1.40 21.90 14.82
CA THR A 387 -0.92 22.78 15.91
C THR A 387 -0.10 21.98 16.90
N LYS A 388 -0.67 20.87 17.37
CA LYS A 388 -0.02 19.89 18.24
C LYS A 388 1.24 19.30 17.61
N PHE A 389 1.15 18.90 16.34
CA PHE A 389 2.28 18.38 15.58
C PHE A 389 3.48 19.34 15.55
N PHE A 390 3.26 20.63 15.25
CA PHE A 390 4.33 21.63 15.21
C PHE A 390 4.76 22.14 16.59
N CYS A 391 4.01 21.88 17.67
CA CYS A 391 4.53 22.07 19.03
C CYS A 391 5.78 21.19 19.27
N MET A 392 5.86 20.03 18.62
CA MET A 392 6.99 19.09 18.67
C MET A 392 8.17 19.45 17.74
N ARG A 393 8.20 20.67 17.18
CA ARG A 393 9.24 21.15 16.24
C ARG A 393 10.70 20.84 16.61
N PHE A 394 11.04 20.72 17.89
CA PHE A 394 12.40 20.39 18.32
C PHE A 394 12.83 18.97 17.93
N HIS A 395 11.89 18.06 17.73
CA HIS A 395 12.10 16.71 17.23
C HIS A 395 12.04 16.62 15.70
N LEU A 396 11.61 17.70 15.02
CA LEU A 396 11.52 17.77 13.55
C LEU A 396 12.79 18.32 12.87
N GLN A 397 13.89 18.45 13.61
CA GLN A 397 15.12 19.09 13.10
C GLN A 397 15.79 18.31 11.95
N HIS A 398 15.56 17.01 11.88
CA HIS A 398 16.12 16.14 10.85
C HIS A 398 15.26 16.03 9.59
N VAL A 399 14.00 16.48 9.66
CA VAL A 399 13.04 16.34 8.57
C VAL A 399 13.45 17.21 7.39
N GLN A 400 13.49 16.59 6.22
CA GLN A 400 13.79 17.19 4.93
C GLN A 400 12.53 17.34 4.08
N ASN A 401 11.67 16.32 4.07
CA ASN A 401 10.45 16.31 3.26
C ASN A 401 9.26 15.92 4.12
N MET A 402 8.18 16.68 4.03
CA MET A 402 6.99 16.47 4.84
C MET A 402 5.72 16.70 4.03
N CYS A 403 4.80 15.74 4.05
CA CYS A 403 3.45 15.88 3.50
C CYS A 403 2.45 15.42 4.56
N VAL A 404 1.55 16.30 5.02
CA VAL A 404 0.63 15.99 6.13
C VAL A 404 -0.78 16.49 5.82
N ARG A 405 -1.76 15.61 5.99
CA ARG A 405 -3.17 15.97 6.02
C ARG A 405 -3.54 16.50 7.40
N THR A 406 -4.05 17.72 7.44
CA THR A 406 -4.56 18.31 8.69
C THR A 406 -5.98 17.83 9.00
N HIS A 407 -6.33 17.77 10.29
CA HIS A 407 -7.72 17.72 10.75
C HIS A 407 -8.37 19.11 10.70
N GLN A 408 -7.67 20.12 11.23
CA GLN A 408 -8.11 21.51 11.25
C GLN A 408 -8.31 21.97 9.81
N ALA A 409 -9.37 22.74 9.54
CA ALA A 409 -9.41 23.54 8.33
C ALA A 409 -8.15 24.43 8.36
N LEU A 410 -7.12 24.02 7.61
CA LEU A 410 -5.80 24.68 7.57
C LEU A 410 -5.97 26.18 7.38
N LEU A 411 -7.02 26.51 6.64
CA LEU A 411 -7.57 27.81 6.42
C LEU A 411 -9.10 27.60 6.46
N ASP A 412 -9.81 28.26 7.38
CA ASP A 412 -11.28 28.38 7.41
C ASP A 412 -11.72 29.60 6.58
N GLU A 413 -13.02 29.72 6.30
CA GLU A 413 -13.62 30.93 5.73
C GLU A 413 -13.39 32.17 6.61
N LEU A 414 -13.18 31.97 7.91
CA LEU A 414 -12.89 33.04 8.88
C LEU A 414 -11.42 33.50 8.77
N PRO A 415 -11.14 34.72 8.25
CA PRO A 415 -9.78 35.09 7.83
C PRO A 415 -8.76 35.24 8.96
N ASN A 416 -9.21 35.53 10.19
CA ASN A 416 -8.35 35.90 11.31
C ASN A 416 -7.67 34.68 11.97
N THR A 417 -8.43 33.65 12.30
CA THR A 417 -7.92 32.38 12.86
C THR A 417 -7.01 31.66 11.87
N THR A 418 -7.40 31.70 10.60
CA THR A 418 -6.64 31.17 9.48
C THR A 418 -5.23 31.77 9.34
N ASN A 419 -5.12 33.10 9.37
CA ASN A 419 -3.82 33.77 9.26
C ASN A 419 -2.92 33.47 10.46
N GLN A 420 -3.49 33.32 11.65
CA GLN A 420 -2.74 32.97 12.85
C GLN A 420 -2.14 31.56 12.74
N LEU A 421 -2.96 30.54 12.43
CA LEU A 421 -2.48 29.16 12.25
C LEU A 421 -1.41 29.08 11.16
N PHE A 422 -1.65 29.70 10.01
CA PHE A 422 -0.69 29.73 8.91
C PHE A 422 0.62 30.44 9.28
N GLY A 423 0.54 31.52 10.05
CA GLY A 423 1.71 32.22 10.59
C GLY A 423 2.48 31.40 11.63
N ASP A 424 1.79 30.63 12.47
CA ASP A 424 2.39 29.76 13.47
C ASP A 424 3.12 28.58 12.83
N ILE A 425 2.58 28.03 11.74
CA ILE A 425 3.28 27.05 10.88
C ILE A 425 4.57 27.67 10.33
N GLY A 426 4.51 28.87 9.74
CA GLY A 426 5.72 29.55 9.24
C GLY A 426 6.79 29.75 10.32
N LYS A 427 6.36 30.10 11.54
CA LYS A 427 7.25 30.20 12.71
C LYS A 427 7.85 28.85 13.10
N ALA A 428 7.09 27.75 13.04
CA ALA A 428 7.61 26.41 13.30
C ALA A 428 8.63 25.97 12.24
N VAL A 429 8.30 26.15 10.96
CA VAL A 429 9.19 25.82 9.83
C VAL A 429 10.51 26.59 9.90
N SER A 430 10.50 27.84 10.36
CA SER A 430 11.74 28.62 10.57
C SER A 430 12.74 27.98 11.53
N LYS A 431 12.29 27.03 12.37
CA LYS A 431 13.11 26.29 13.33
C LYS A 431 13.47 24.88 12.84
N MET A 432 13.17 24.55 11.58
CA MET A 432 13.44 23.23 10.97
C MET A 432 14.60 23.35 9.96
N PRO A 433 15.87 23.19 10.42
CA PRO A 433 17.05 23.53 9.63
C PRO A 433 17.36 22.56 8.47
N LYS A 434 16.64 21.46 8.31
CA LYS A 434 16.84 20.56 7.17
C LYS A 434 15.66 20.50 6.20
N LEU A 435 14.55 21.18 6.51
CA LEU A 435 13.35 21.13 5.69
C LEU A 435 13.60 21.77 4.33
N ARG A 436 13.37 20.98 3.27
CA ARG A 436 13.46 21.36 1.87
C ARG A 436 12.08 21.43 1.21
N ALA A 437 11.17 20.57 1.63
CA ALA A 437 9.84 20.49 1.06
C ALA A 437 8.79 20.21 2.14
N LEU A 438 7.70 20.97 2.11
CA LEU A 438 6.54 20.82 2.97
C LEU A 438 5.28 20.95 2.13
N CYS A 439 4.35 20.02 2.29
CA CYS A 439 2.99 20.12 1.79
C CYS A 439 2.02 19.84 2.94
N LEU A 440 1.21 20.83 3.30
CA LEU A 440 0.12 20.67 4.24
C LEU A 440 -1.18 20.81 3.46
N PHE A 441 -2.12 19.89 3.61
CA PHE A 441 -3.36 19.95 2.87
C PHE A 441 -4.56 19.55 3.70
N ASN A 442 -5.71 20.14 3.38
CA ASN A 442 -7.02 19.68 3.83
C ASN A 442 -7.93 19.53 2.61
N LYS A 443 -8.74 18.48 2.60
CA LYS A 443 -9.81 18.29 1.62
C LYS A 443 -11.03 17.71 2.32
N THR A 444 -12.17 18.35 2.09
CA THR A 444 -13.52 17.84 2.34
C THR A 444 -14.20 17.60 1.00
N ASP A 445 -15.49 17.31 1.00
CA ASP A 445 -16.27 17.09 -0.22
C ASP A 445 -16.55 18.40 -1.00
N THR A 446 -16.38 19.56 -0.36
CA THR A 446 -16.75 20.87 -0.93
C THR A 446 -15.62 21.89 -0.92
N VAL A 447 -14.61 21.72 -0.07
CA VAL A 447 -13.49 22.65 0.08
C VAL A 447 -12.16 21.93 0.11
N ALA A 448 -11.18 22.52 -0.57
CA ALA A 448 -9.82 22.01 -0.65
C ALA A 448 -8.82 23.15 -0.47
N CYS A 449 -7.75 22.87 0.27
CA CYS A 449 -6.65 23.79 0.49
C CYS A 449 -5.32 23.04 0.56
N SER A 450 -4.29 23.62 -0.04
CA SER A 450 -2.91 23.21 0.14
C SER A 450 -2.00 24.39 0.44
N VAL A 451 -1.02 24.13 1.30
CA VAL A 451 0.08 25.01 1.63
C VAL A 451 1.37 24.27 1.31
N SER A 452 2.12 24.79 0.36
CA SER A 452 3.37 24.20 -0.08
C SER A 452 4.53 25.16 0.19
N PHE A 453 5.61 24.65 0.79
CA PHE A 453 6.87 25.34 0.98
C PHE A 453 8.00 24.52 0.37
N ILE A 454 8.73 25.12 -0.56
CA ILE A 454 9.82 24.46 -1.29
C ILE A 454 11.05 25.36 -1.26
N VAL A 455 12.19 24.80 -0.86
CA VAL A 455 13.49 25.45 -0.85
C VAL A 455 14.33 24.88 -1.99
N ALA A 456 14.69 25.75 -2.94
CA ALA A 456 15.68 25.48 -3.98
C ALA A 456 17.06 26.04 -3.56
N ARG A 457 18.06 25.90 -4.42
CA ARG A 457 19.44 26.34 -4.11
C ARG A 457 19.51 27.83 -3.76
N ASP A 458 18.84 28.66 -4.55
CA ASP A 458 18.95 30.13 -4.49
C ASP A 458 17.59 30.83 -4.30
N SER A 459 16.54 30.07 -4.06
CA SER A 459 15.18 30.58 -3.92
C SER A 459 14.34 29.72 -3.00
N PHE A 460 13.30 30.31 -2.43
CA PHE A 460 12.26 29.54 -1.78
C PHE A 460 10.89 30.04 -2.21
N LYS A 461 9.96 29.10 -2.28
CA LYS A 461 8.59 29.33 -2.71
C LYS A 461 7.64 28.94 -1.60
N VAL A 462 6.66 29.80 -1.35
CA VAL A 462 5.49 29.45 -0.54
C VAL A 462 4.25 29.64 -1.40
N ILE A 463 3.46 28.59 -1.49
CA ILE A 463 2.21 28.56 -2.25
C ILE A 463 1.08 28.25 -1.28
N ALA A 464 0.09 29.11 -1.21
CA ALA A 464 -1.20 28.80 -0.61
C ALA A 464 -2.23 28.73 -1.73
N HIS A 465 -2.87 27.57 -1.89
CA HIS A 465 -3.85 27.34 -2.94
C HIS A 465 -5.16 26.86 -2.32
N CYS A 466 -6.21 27.67 -2.46
CA CYS A 466 -7.49 27.45 -1.79
C CYS A 466 -8.63 27.44 -2.81
N SER A 467 -9.71 26.71 -2.49
CA SER A 467 -10.94 26.74 -3.29
C SER A 467 -11.84 27.94 -2.99
N TRP A 468 -11.44 28.84 -2.09
CA TRP A 468 -12.14 30.07 -1.70
C TRP A 468 -11.18 31.26 -1.62
N PRO A 469 -11.69 32.50 -1.57
CA PRO A 469 -10.85 33.68 -1.46
C PRO A 469 -10.08 33.69 -0.12
N PHE A 470 -8.76 33.71 -0.19
CA PHE A 470 -7.92 33.80 1.00
C PHE A 470 -6.86 34.90 0.85
N SER A 471 -6.95 35.92 1.71
CA SER A 471 -5.98 37.01 1.77
C SER A 471 -5.01 36.80 2.93
N ILE A 472 -3.72 36.74 2.60
CA ILE A 472 -2.65 36.53 3.58
C ILE A 472 -2.11 37.87 4.04
N ARG A 473 -2.16 38.09 5.36
CA ARG A 473 -1.67 39.32 6.01
C ARG A 473 -0.14 39.42 5.95
N ASP A 474 0.36 40.65 5.99
CA ASP A 474 1.80 40.90 5.84
C ASP A 474 2.64 40.42 7.05
N ASP A 475 2.05 40.39 8.25
CA ASP A 475 2.67 39.78 9.42
C ASP A 475 2.86 38.26 9.25
N THR A 476 1.88 37.57 8.65
CA THR A 476 1.98 36.16 8.28
C THR A 476 3.10 35.95 7.25
N LYS A 477 3.16 36.76 6.19
CA LYS A 477 4.24 36.70 5.19
C LYS A 477 5.61 36.93 5.83
N ALA A 478 5.73 37.87 6.77
CA ALA A 478 6.98 38.14 7.48
C ALA A 478 7.49 36.93 8.29
N ARG A 479 6.59 36.13 8.89
CA ARG A 479 6.97 34.88 9.58
C ARG A 479 7.53 33.84 8.60
N TRP A 480 6.93 33.69 7.42
CA TRP A 480 7.42 32.79 6.37
C TRP A 480 8.73 33.27 5.72
N ARG A 481 8.98 34.58 5.62
CA ARG A 481 10.28 35.09 5.16
C ARG A 481 11.43 34.64 6.07
N LYS A 482 11.20 34.58 7.39
CA LYS A 482 12.19 34.04 8.34
C LYS A 482 12.45 32.54 8.10
N ALA A 483 11.47 31.80 7.60
CA ALA A 483 11.62 30.38 7.27
C ALA A 483 12.54 30.12 6.06
N GLY A 484 12.61 31.06 5.12
CA GLY A 484 13.53 31.03 3.98
C GLY A 484 15.00 31.36 4.30
N ARG A 485 15.35 31.52 5.59
CA ARG A 485 16.72 31.66 6.10
C ARG A 485 17.59 32.70 5.39
N HIS A 486 17.05 33.88 5.14
CA HIS A 486 17.78 34.98 4.51
C HIS A 486 18.31 34.69 3.09
N GLN A 487 17.80 33.68 2.37
CA GLN A 487 17.94 33.61 0.91
C GLN A 487 17.13 34.77 0.32
N SER A 488 17.78 35.92 0.12
CA SER A 488 17.12 37.21 0.00
C SER A 488 16.63 37.57 -1.39
N ASP A 489 17.15 36.94 -2.45
CA ASP A 489 17.04 37.58 -3.77
C ASP A 489 15.90 37.01 -4.64
N ASN A 490 15.43 35.78 -4.37
CA ASN A 490 14.38 35.13 -5.14
C ASN A 490 13.32 34.45 -4.23
N PHE A 491 12.54 35.27 -3.52
CA PHE A 491 11.36 34.80 -2.79
C PHE A 491 10.13 34.84 -3.68
N VAL A 492 9.50 33.67 -3.93
CA VAL A 492 8.25 33.60 -4.69
C VAL A 492 7.10 33.30 -3.74
N TRP A 493 6.18 34.25 -3.63
CA TRP A 493 4.92 34.08 -2.92
C TRP A 493 3.77 33.95 -3.91
N LEU A 494 2.97 32.89 -3.75
CA LEU A 494 1.77 32.69 -4.55
C LEU A 494 0.59 32.36 -3.64
N ALA A 495 -0.42 33.22 -3.64
CA ALA A 495 -1.73 32.92 -3.07
C ALA A 495 -2.69 32.78 -4.26
N ALA A 496 -3.11 31.56 -4.55
CA ALA A 496 -4.01 31.26 -5.66
C ALA A 496 -5.39 30.86 -5.14
N GLN A 497 -6.41 31.38 -5.79
CA GLN A 497 -7.78 30.89 -5.70
C GLN A 497 -8.11 30.16 -7.00
N SER A 498 -8.68 28.97 -6.91
CA SER A 498 -9.14 28.22 -8.09
C SER A 498 -10.37 27.38 -7.76
N SER A 499 -10.93 26.68 -8.74
CA SER A 499 -12.01 25.73 -8.48
C SER A 499 -11.54 24.61 -7.55
N PHE A 500 -12.49 24.00 -6.83
CA PHE A 500 -12.25 22.82 -5.99
C PHE A 500 -11.47 21.72 -6.73
N ASP A 501 -11.90 21.36 -7.95
CA ASP A 501 -11.26 20.32 -8.75
C ASP A 501 -9.79 20.65 -9.09
N THR A 502 -9.50 21.92 -9.36
CA THR A 502 -8.14 22.37 -9.66
C THR A 502 -7.23 22.21 -8.43
N VAL A 503 -7.70 22.63 -7.25
CA VAL A 503 -6.94 22.50 -6.00
C VAL A 503 -6.79 21.04 -5.61
N GLN A 504 -7.83 20.22 -5.81
CA GLN A 504 -7.77 18.78 -5.56
C GLN A 504 -6.72 18.10 -6.46
N HIS A 505 -6.67 18.45 -7.75
CA HIS A 505 -5.68 17.93 -8.67
C HIS A 505 -4.25 18.30 -8.24
N GLU A 506 -4.02 19.55 -7.84
CA GLU A 506 -2.72 19.99 -7.32
C GLU A 506 -2.33 19.22 -6.05
N ILE A 507 -3.25 19.02 -5.11
CA ILE A 507 -3.01 18.17 -3.93
C ILE A 507 -2.58 16.77 -4.36
N MET A 508 -3.24 16.16 -5.36
CA MET A 508 -2.85 14.84 -5.86
C MET A 508 -1.43 14.83 -6.44
N LEU A 509 -1.02 15.86 -7.18
CA LEU A 509 0.34 15.98 -7.72
C LEU A 509 1.37 16.11 -6.59
N GLN A 510 1.11 16.95 -5.59
CA GLN A 510 1.97 17.10 -4.42
C GLN A 510 2.07 15.80 -3.63
N GLN A 511 0.95 15.09 -3.44
CA GLN A 511 0.90 13.78 -2.80
C GLN A 511 1.76 12.76 -3.55
N GLN A 512 1.65 12.68 -4.88
CA GLN A 512 2.45 11.78 -5.72
C GLN A 512 3.96 12.10 -5.63
N TRP A 513 4.32 13.38 -5.71
CA TRP A 513 5.71 13.80 -5.62
C TRP A 513 6.31 13.48 -4.24
N HIS A 514 5.66 13.89 -3.14
CA HIS A 514 6.13 13.59 -1.80
C HIS A 514 6.15 12.08 -1.49
N SER A 515 5.19 11.34 -2.05
CA SER A 515 5.15 9.88 -1.97
C SER A 515 6.40 9.24 -2.59
N SER A 516 6.89 9.75 -3.73
CA SER A 516 8.13 9.26 -4.35
C SER A 516 9.40 9.47 -3.50
N LEU A 517 9.35 10.41 -2.55
CA LEU A 517 10.45 10.72 -1.65
C LEU A 517 10.47 9.82 -0.39
N CYS A 518 9.39 9.08 -0.14
CA CYS A 518 9.20 8.22 1.05
C CYS A 518 9.23 6.75 0.66
#